data_AF-I0YJ81-F1
#
_entry.id   AF-I0YJ81-F1
#
_cell.length_a   1.000
_cell.length_b   1.000
_cell.length_c   1.000
_cell.angle_alpha   90.00
_cell.angle_beta   90.00
_cell.angle_gamma   90.00
#
_symmetry.space_group_name_H-M   'P 1'
#
loop_
_entity.id
_entity.type
_entity.pdbx_description
1 polymer ?
#
loop_
_entity_poly.entity_id
_entity_poly.type
_entity_poly.pdbx_seq_one_letter_code
_entity_poly.pdbx_strand_id
1 'polypeptide(L)'
;MVRECVVTDCGTHARFNHPGESHGVFCSKHKMDGMRNVVHKPCAEPGCATLAVFNQPGTGHGLFCGQHKPAGYVNVKDRKCNEDGCQRMPNFNFPGEKGGIFCSQHKSEGMIDIKHKRCAHEACNKRPSFNYTGEMRALYCGPHKLDGMVNVDQERRSCNRAKFADGSAPEPKRQRSGYTEKTLGYPLKNSGLAGSEQARLLLF
;
A
#
# COMPACT_ATOMS: atom_id res chain seq x y z
N MET A 1 -14.43 11.23 3.91
CA MET A 1 -14.97 11.18 5.27
C MET A 1 -14.98 9.72 5.71
N VAL A 2 -14.40 9.41 6.86
CA VAL A 2 -14.44 8.05 7.43
C VAL A 2 -15.79 7.89 8.12
N ARG A 3 -16.49 6.78 7.86
CA ARG A 3 -17.77 6.45 8.50
C ARG A 3 -17.56 5.40 9.57
N GLU A 4 -18.25 5.56 10.68
CA GLU A 4 -18.25 4.59 11.77
C GLU A 4 -19.36 3.55 11.59
N CYS A 5 -19.18 2.39 12.20
CA CYS A 5 -20.16 1.32 12.23
C CYS A 5 -21.44 1.78 12.93
N VAL A 6 -22.60 1.44 12.36
CA VAL A 6 -23.91 1.84 12.92
C VAL A 6 -24.22 1.22 14.29
N VAL A 7 -23.61 0.08 14.62
CA VAL A 7 -23.76 -0.57 15.93
C VAL A 7 -23.17 0.32 17.02
N THR A 8 -24.00 0.66 18.00
CA THR A 8 -23.64 1.48 19.15
C THR A 8 -22.40 0.92 19.86
N ASP A 9 -21.54 1.83 20.32
CA ASP A 9 -20.30 1.51 21.05
C ASP A 9 -19.27 0.66 20.28
N CYS A 10 -19.47 0.45 18.96
CA CYS A 10 -18.50 -0.30 18.17
C CYS A 10 -17.21 0.49 17.91
N GLY A 11 -17.32 1.79 17.59
CA GLY A 11 -16.19 2.68 17.32
C GLY A 11 -15.28 2.28 16.14
N THR A 12 -15.65 1.26 15.36
CA THR A 12 -14.85 0.80 14.21
C THR A 12 -15.34 1.39 12.90
N HIS A 13 -14.45 1.49 11.91
CA HIS A 13 -14.81 2.05 10.61
C HIS A 13 -15.77 1.13 9.84
N ALA A 14 -16.87 1.71 9.38
CA ALA A 14 -17.82 1.08 8.49
C ALA A 14 -17.22 0.95 7.09
N ARG A 15 -17.21 -0.27 6.57
CA ARG A 15 -16.68 -0.63 5.25
C ARG A 15 -17.63 -1.52 4.46
N PHE A 16 -18.56 -2.18 5.13
CA PHE A 16 -19.46 -3.16 4.56
C PHE A 16 -20.85 -2.58 4.38
N ASN A 17 -21.46 -2.92 3.24
CA ASN A 17 -22.86 -2.63 2.95
C ASN A 17 -23.36 -3.63 1.88
N HIS A 18 -24.64 -3.55 1.55
CA HIS A 18 -25.25 -4.35 0.48
C HIS A 18 -24.63 -4.02 -0.90
N PRO A 19 -24.67 -4.96 -1.85
CA PRO A 19 -24.26 -4.71 -3.23
C PRO A 19 -25.02 -3.50 -3.83
N GLY A 20 -24.36 -2.73 -4.69
CA GLY A 20 -24.89 -1.46 -5.24
C GLY A 20 -24.57 -0.23 -4.39
N GLU A 21 -24.45 -0.38 -3.07
CA GLU A 21 -24.17 0.74 -2.18
C GLU A 21 -22.74 1.27 -2.31
N SER A 22 -22.59 2.59 -2.13
CA SER A 22 -21.31 3.29 -2.27
C SER A 22 -20.64 3.62 -0.93
N HIS A 23 -21.35 3.40 0.18
CA HIS A 23 -20.94 3.81 1.51
C HIS A 23 -21.09 2.68 2.52
N GLY A 24 -20.06 2.48 3.35
CA GLY A 24 -20.10 1.47 4.40
C GLY A 24 -21.04 1.90 5.53
N VAL A 25 -21.81 0.94 6.05
CA VAL A 25 -22.67 1.11 7.23
C VAL A 25 -22.21 0.19 8.38
N PHE A 26 -21.66 -0.98 8.04
CA PHE A 26 -21.21 -1.98 9.00
C PHE A 26 -19.69 -2.19 8.94
N CYS A 27 -19.10 -2.57 10.07
CA CYS A 27 -17.72 -3.04 10.11
C CYS A 27 -17.63 -4.52 9.71
N SER A 28 -16.41 -5.07 9.65
CA SER A 28 -16.22 -6.49 9.30
C SER A 28 -16.83 -7.47 10.30
N LYS A 29 -16.96 -7.08 11.59
CA LYS A 29 -17.55 -7.91 12.64
C LYS A 29 -19.08 -7.86 12.65
N HIS A 30 -19.66 -6.75 12.19
CA HIS A 30 -21.10 -6.52 12.17
C HIS A 30 -21.71 -6.60 10.77
N LYS A 31 -20.96 -7.12 9.79
CA LYS A 31 -21.50 -7.39 8.46
C LYS A 31 -22.43 -8.61 8.54
N MET A 32 -23.54 -8.55 7.82
CA MET A 32 -24.43 -9.69 7.63
C MET A 32 -24.09 -10.43 6.34
N ASP A 33 -24.68 -11.61 6.15
CA ASP A 33 -24.51 -12.37 4.92
C ASP A 33 -25.01 -11.57 3.70
N GLY A 34 -24.30 -11.73 2.59
CA GLY A 34 -24.53 -10.95 1.37
C GLY A 34 -23.95 -9.52 1.38
N MET A 35 -23.45 -9.00 2.51
CA MET A 35 -22.76 -7.69 2.52
C MET A 35 -21.33 -7.78 1.98
N ARG A 36 -20.93 -6.78 1.20
CA ARG A 36 -19.58 -6.66 0.63
C ARG A 36 -18.85 -5.43 1.14
N ASN A 37 -17.53 -5.44 1.03
CA ASN A 37 -16.71 -4.27 1.30
C ASN A 37 -16.90 -3.24 0.16
N VAL A 38 -17.60 -2.15 0.43
CA VAL A 38 -17.91 -1.11 -0.55
C VAL A 38 -16.85 -0.01 -0.62
N VAL A 39 -15.99 0.08 0.40
CA VAL A 39 -14.88 1.04 0.49
C VAL A 39 -13.61 0.49 -0.14
N HIS A 40 -13.21 -0.71 0.27
CA HIS A 40 -12.04 -1.44 -0.22
C HIS A 40 -12.52 -2.62 -1.05
N LYS A 41 -12.87 -2.33 -2.30
CA LYS A 41 -13.41 -3.33 -3.23
C LYS A 41 -12.33 -4.34 -3.61
N PRO A 42 -12.62 -5.65 -3.54
CA PRO A 42 -11.69 -6.66 -4.02
C PRO A 42 -11.55 -6.59 -5.54
N CYS A 43 -10.54 -7.28 -6.05
CA CYS A 43 -10.31 -7.50 -7.46
C CYS A 43 -11.55 -8.09 -8.14
N ALA A 44 -11.82 -7.67 -9.38
CA ALA A 44 -12.93 -8.17 -10.17
C ALA A 44 -12.75 -9.65 -10.59
N GLU A 45 -11.53 -10.17 -10.58
CA GLU A 45 -11.25 -11.59 -10.82
C GLU A 45 -12.01 -12.49 -9.83
N PRO A 46 -12.85 -13.42 -10.29
CA PRO A 46 -13.60 -14.33 -9.44
C PRO A 46 -12.71 -15.06 -8.42
N GLY A 47 -13.12 -15.06 -7.15
CA GLY A 47 -12.36 -15.69 -6.07
C GLY A 47 -11.16 -14.88 -5.55
N CYS A 48 -10.81 -13.74 -6.15
CA CYS A 48 -9.69 -12.92 -5.70
C CYS A 48 -10.12 -11.90 -4.62
N ALA A 49 -9.68 -12.10 -3.37
CA ALA A 49 -9.93 -11.16 -2.28
C ALA A 49 -8.95 -9.97 -2.21
N THR A 50 -7.94 -9.93 -3.09
CA THR A 50 -6.91 -8.86 -3.11
C THR A 50 -7.53 -7.52 -3.48
N LEU A 51 -7.10 -6.43 -2.82
CA LEU A 51 -7.59 -5.08 -3.10
C LEU A 51 -7.41 -4.68 -4.57
N ALA A 52 -8.48 -4.18 -5.17
CA ALA A 52 -8.44 -3.59 -6.51
C ALA A 52 -7.81 -2.20 -6.47
N VAL A 53 -6.68 -2.02 -7.15
CA VAL A 53 -5.96 -0.75 -7.26
C VAL A 53 -5.59 -0.38 -8.69
N PHE A 54 -5.72 -1.31 -9.63
CA PHE A 54 -5.43 -1.11 -11.05
C PHE A 54 -6.70 -0.93 -11.86
N ASN A 55 -6.69 0.01 -12.79
CA ASN A 55 -7.78 0.23 -13.74
C ASN A 55 -7.24 0.98 -14.99
N GLN A 56 -8.11 1.29 -15.95
CA GLN A 56 -7.78 2.16 -17.07
C GLN A 56 -7.36 3.55 -16.58
N PRO A 57 -6.41 4.22 -17.29
CA PRO A 57 -6.04 5.60 -17.00
C PRO A 57 -7.26 6.54 -16.95
N GLY A 58 -7.23 7.54 -16.07
CA GLY A 58 -8.32 8.51 -15.92
C GLY A 58 -9.48 8.06 -15.03
N THR A 59 -9.53 6.79 -14.60
CA THR A 59 -10.55 6.32 -13.65
C THR A 59 -10.16 6.61 -12.19
N GLY A 60 -11.13 6.93 -11.33
CA GLY A 60 -10.88 7.25 -9.92
C GLY A 60 -10.88 6.06 -8.95
N HIS A 61 -11.09 4.83 -9.45
CA HIS A 61 -11.22 3.63 -8.63
C HIS A 61 -10.61 2.40 -9.30
N GLY A 62 -9.98 1.54 -8.50
CA GLY A 62 -9.39 0.30 -8.99
C GLY A 62 -10.45 -0.75 -9.31
N LEU A 63 -10.16 -1.59 -10.30
CA LEU A 63 -10.98 -2.74 -10.72
C LEU A 63 -10.23 -4.08 -10.54
N PHE A 64 -8.93 -4.10 -10.78
CA PHE A 64 -8.09 -5.29 -10.66
C PHE A 64 -6.96 -5.12 -9.62
N CYS A 65 -6.45 -6.24 -9.11
CA CYS A 65 -5.21 -6.26 -8.35
C CYS A 65 -3.99 -6.30 -9.29
N GLY A 66 -2.77 -6.24 -8.73
CA GLY A 66 -1.55 -6.26 -9.55
C GLY A 66 -1.31 -7.56 -10.32
N GLN A 67 -1.82 -8.69 -9.84
CA GLN A 67 -1.70 -10.00 -10.49
C GLN A 67 -2.70 -10.18 -11.64
N HIS A 68 -3.89 -9.60 -11.53
CA HIS A 68 -4.98 -9.78 -12.50
C HIS A 68 -5.20 -8.54 -13.38
N LYS A 69 -4.28 -7.57 -13.39
CA LYS A 69 -4.44 -6.38 -14.22
C LYS A 69 -4.20 -6.72 -15.70
N PRO A 70 -5.07 -6.28 -16.62
CA PRO A 70 -4.78 -6.33 -18.04
C PRO A 70 -3.56 -5.47 -18.43
N ALA A 71 -3.03 -5.71 -19.64
CA ALA A 71 -2.01 -4.83 -20.22
C ALA A 71 -2.55 -3.40 -20.38
N GLY A 72 -1.69 -2.39 -20.16
CA GLY A 72 -2.08 -0.98 -20.22
C GLY A 72 -2.82 -0.43 -18.98
N TYR A 73 -3.23 -1.28 -18.03
CA TYR A 73 -3.86 -0.80 -16.78
C TYR A 73 -2.81 -0.22 -15.83
N VAL A 74 -3.18 0.90 -15.19
CA VAL A 74 -2.32 1.67 -14.27
C VAL A 74 -2.85 1.59 -12.85
N ASN A 75 -1.99 1.75 -11.85
CA ASN A 75 -2.46 1.93 -10.48
C ASN A 75 -3.13 3.31 -10.37
N VAL A 76 -4.44 3.30 -10.15
CA VAL A 76 -5.29 4.51 -10.09
C VAL A 76 -5.49 5.04 -8.68
N LYS A 77 -5.04 4.29 -7.67
CA LYS A 77 -4.97 4.77 -6.28
C LYS A 77 -3.71 5.59 -6.04
N ASP A 78 -2.64 5.28 -6.75
CA ASP A 78 -1.41 6.05 -6.71
C ASP A 78 -1.56 7.31 -7.57
N ARG A 79 -1.36 8.47 -6.95
CA ARG A 79 -1.31 9.74 -7.69
C ARG A 79 -0.11 9.74 -8.64
N LYS A 80 -0.27 10.39 -9.78
CA LYS A 80 0.81 10.61 -10.77
C LYS A 80 1.19 12.09 -10.80
N CYS A 81 2.43 12.35 -11.21
CA CYS A 81 2.88 13.69 -11.52
C CYS A 81 1.94 14.33 -12.55
N ASN A 82 1.59 15.59 -12.35
CA ASN A 82 0.70 16.33 -13.24
C ASN A 82 1.36 16.78 -14.57
N GLU A 83 2.57 16.30 -14.83
CA GLU A 83 3.25 16.52 -16.11
C GLU A 83 2.84 15.42 -17.06
N ASP A 84 2.52 15.76 -18.30
CA ASP A 84 2.02 14.79 -19.27
C ASP A 84 3.02 13.64 -19.50
N GLY A 85 2.50 12.42 -19.60
CA GLY A 85 3.31 11.20 -19.72
C GLY A 85 4.16 10.82 -18.49
N CYS A 86 4.21 11.61 -17.41
CA CYS A 86 5.06 11.31 -16.27
C CYS A 86 4.45 10.30 -15.28
N GLN A 87 5.06 9.12 -15.17
CA GLN A 87 4.56 8.05 -14.28
C GLN A 87 5.11 8.10 -12.83
N ARG A 88 5.90 9.13 -12.50
CA ARG A 88 6.53 9.29 -11.18
C ARG A 88 5.51 9.74 -10.13
N MET A 89 5.75 9.34 -8.89
CA MET A 89 4.94 9.78 -7.73
C MET A 89 5.12 11.29 -7.50
N PRO A 90 4.03 12.05 -7.35
CA PRO A 90 4.11 13.45 -7.03
C PRO A 90 4.35 13.64 -5.53
N ASN A 91 5.50 14.22 -5.18
CA ASN A 91 5.86 14.53 -3.80
C ASN A 91 6.01 16.04 -3.55
N PHE A 92 5.97 16.85 -4.62
CA PHE A 92 6.22 18.28 -4.57
C PHE A 92 4.94 19.08 -4.76
N ASN A 93 4.78 20.12 -3.95
CA ASN A 93 3.72 21.13 -4.07
C ASN A 93 4.16 22.42 -3.35
N PHE A 94 3.35 23.47 -3.38
CA PHE A 94 3.60 24.70 -2.65
C PHE A 94 3.46 24.51 -1.12
N PRO A 95 4.15 25.35 -0.31
CA PRO A 95 4.05 25.30 1.15
C PRO A 95 2.60 25.39 1.64
N GLY A 96 2.23 24.53 2.59
CA GLY A 96 0.87 24.48 3.16
C GLY A 96 -0.08 23.50 2.48
N GLU A 97 0.24 23.04 1.27
CA GLU A 97 -0.58 22.10 0.52
C GLU A 97 -0.46 20.65 1.03
N LYS A 98 -1.57 19.90 0.98
CA LYS A 98 -1.67 18.55 1.57
C LYS A 98 -1.36 17.39 0.63
N GLY A 99 -1.30 17.64 -0.69
CA GLY A 99 -1.11 16.59 -1.71
C GLY A 99 -0.08 16.99 -2.75
N GLY A 100 0.83 16.08 -3.09
CA GLY A 100 1.83 16.34 -4.12
C GLY A 100 1.16 16.46 -5.48
N ILE A 101 1.63 17.40 -6.30
CA ILE A 101 1.16 17.62 -7.68
C ILE A 101 2.25 17.24 -8.68
N PHE A 102 3.52 17.53 -8.36
CA PHE A 102 4.65 17.27 -9.25
C PHE A 102 5.69 16.35 -8.63
N CYS A 103 6.45 15.68 -9.49
CA CYS A 103 7.62 14.90 -9.07
C CYS A 103 8.86 15.81 -8.93
N SER A 104 9.96 15.28 -8.41
CA SER A 104 11.18 16.07 -8.19
C SER A 104 11.78 16.69 -9.46
N GLN A 105 11.51 16.11 -10.63
CA GLN A 105 12.00 16.59 -11.92
C GLN A 105 11.10 17.67 -12.56
N HIS A 106 9.81 17.69 -12.23
CA HIS A 106 8.83 18.60 -12.83
C HIS A 106 8.28 19.61 -11.83
N LYS A 107 8.95 19.77 -10.68
CA LYS A 107 8.60 20.81 -9.72
C LYS A 107 9.04 22.17 -10.28
N SER A 108 8.23 23.20 -10.06
CA SER A 108 8.60 24.59 -10.35
C SER A 108 9.35 25.21 -9.16
N GLU A 109 9.93 26.39 -9.37
CA GLU A 109 10.51 27.20 -8.28
C GLU A 109 9.45 27.48 -7.20
N GLY A 110 9.88 27.50 -5.93
CA GLY A 110 8.99 27.66 -4.78
C GLY A 110 8.25 26.39 -4.34
N MET A 111 8.22 25.32 -5.15
CA MET A 111 7.65 24.04 -4.72
C MET A 111 8.59 23.26 -3.79
N ILE A 112 8.01 22.69 -2.73
CA ILE A 112 8.71 21.96 -1.68
C ILE A 112 8.29 20.49 -1.67
N ASP A 113 9.16 19.62 -1.15
CA ASP A 113 8.77 18.24 -0.88
C ASP A 113 7.83 18.23 0.34
N ILE A 114 6.56 17.92 0.12
CA ILE A 114 5.52 17.94 1.17
C ILE A 114 5.38 16.57 1.87
N LYS A 115 5.98 15.52 1.31
CA LYS A 115 5.81 14.14 1.78
C LYS A 115 6.92 13.75 2.75
N HIS A 116 8.14 14.19 2.48
CA HIS A 116 9.29 13.86 3.31
C HIS A 116 9.49 14.91 4.41
N LYS A 117 10.15 14.47 5.48
CA LYS A 117 10.56 15.38 6.56
C LYS A 117 11.49 16.46 6.02
N ARG A 118 11.37 17.64 6.62
CA ARG A 118 12.19 18.81 6.34
C ARG A 118 13.14 19.09 7.48
N CYS A 119 14.21 19.80 7.17
CA CYS A 119 15.12 20.36 8.15
C CYS A 119 14.35 21.22 9.17
N ALA A 120 14.70 21.09 10.45
CA ALA A 120 14.08 21.81 11.55
C ALA A 120 14.45 23.30 11.59
N HIS A 121 15.49 23.72 10.86
CA HIS A 121 15.82 25.13 10.67
C HIS A 121 14.73 25.87 9.88
N GLU A 122 14.38 27.06 10.34
CA GLU A 122 13.39 27.94 9.73
C GLU A 122 13.64 28.14 8.22
N ALA A 123 12.55 28.15 7.45
CA ALA A 123 12.54 28.28 5.99
C ALA A 123 13.42 27.28 5.20
N CYS A 124 13.91 26.19 5.82
CA CYS A 124 14.73 25.21 5.13
C CYS A 124 13.92 24.05 4.55
N ASN A 125 13.95 23.89 3.22
CA ASN A 125 13.24 22.80 2.52
C ASN A 125 14.13 21.59 2.19
N LYS A 126 15.35 21.52 2.73
CA LYS A 126 16.26 20.39 2.53
C LYS A 126 15.83 19.21 3.42
N ARG A 127 16.09 17.99 2.94
CA ARG A 127 15.88 16.78 3.77
C ARG A 127 16.91 16.76 4.90
N PRO A 128 16.50 16.43 6.13
CA PRO A 128 17.43 16.31 7.23
C PRO A 128 18.21 14.99 7.16
N SER A 129 19.46 15.03 7.60
CA SER A 129 20.34 13.86 7.73
C SER A 129 21.19 13.88 9.01
N PHE A 130 21.13 14.97 9.79
CA PHE A 130 21.95 15.19 10.97
C PHE A 130 21.09 15.26 12.24
N ASN A 131 21.60 14.68 13.31
CA ASN A 131 21.13 14.82 14.69
C ASN A 131 22.26 14.39 15.66
N TYR A 132 22.02 14.41 16.96
CA TYR A 132 22.98 13.91 17.95
C TYR A 132 23.12 12.38 17.92
N THR A 133 24.27 11.88 18.39
CA THR A 133 24.57 10.45 18.45
C THR A 133 23.51 9.69 19.26
N GLY A 134 23.07 8.54 18.74
CA GLY A 134 22.01 7.72 19.35
C GLY A 134 20.59 8.08 18.90
N GLU A 135 20.40 9.24 18.26
CA GLU A 135 19.10 9.64 17.74
C GLU A 135 18.73 8.91 16.44
N MET A 136 17.52 8.35 16.41
CA MET A 136 17.03 7.58 15.25
C MET A 136 16.44 8.46 14.14
N ARG A 137 16.17 9.73 14.43
CA ARG A 137 15.48 10.65 13.53
C ARG A 137 16.39 11.84 13.23
N ALA A 138 16.68 12.07 11.95
CA ALA A 138 17.36 13.28 11.52
C ALA A 138 16.47 14.52 11.72
N LEU A 139 17.08 15.62 12.18
CA LEU A 139 16.42 16.91 12.40
C LEU A 139 16.97 18.00 11.48
N TYR A 140 18.28 18.03 11.23
CA TYR A 140 18.93 19.09 10.48
C TYR A 140 19.56 18.59 9.19
N CYS A 141 19.66 19.46 8.19
CA CYS A 141 20.44 19.20 6.97
C CYS A 141 21.91 19.61 7.18
N GLY A 142 22.82 19.20 6.29
CA GLY A 142 24.25 19.49 6.42
C GLY A 142 24.60 20.97 6.69
N PRO A 143 24.02 21.93 5.95
CA PRO A 143 24.24 23.36 6.21
C PRO A 143 23.71 23.88 7.55
N HIS A 144 22.75 23.19 8.17
CA HIS A 144 22.14 23.60 9.44
C HIS A 144 22.46 22.61 10.57
N LYS A 145 23.48 21.77 10.40
CA LYS A 145 23.93 20.89 11.48
C LYS A 145 24.49 21.78 12.60
N LEU A 146 24.20 21.41 13.84
CA LEU A 146 24.82 22.04 15.01
C LEU A 146 26.10 21.30 15.40
N ASP A 147 26.93 21.94 16.21
CA ASP A 147 28.13 21.32 16.74
C ASP A 147 27.80 20.06 17.53
N GLY A 148 28.62 19.02 17.33
CA GLY A 148 28.41 17.70 17.91
C GLY A 148 27.36 16.83 17.21
N MET A 149 26.69 17.31 16.15
CA MET A 149 25.76 16.47 15.38
C MET A 149 26.48 15.56 14.38
N VAL A 150 25.96 14.33 14.26
CA VAL A 150 26.43 13.27 13.37
C VAL A 150 25.41 12.97 12.27
N ASN A 151 25.87 12.36 11.18
CA ASN A 151 24.97 11.85 10.16
C ASN A 151 24.30 10.55 10.65
N VAL A 152 23.05 10.63 11.07
CA VAL A 152 22.33 9.50 11.69
C VAL A 152 22.10 8.32 10.74
N ASP A 153 22.07 8.57 9.43
CA ASP A 153 21.92 7.51 8.43
C ASP A 153 23.20 6.67 8.30
N GLN A 154 24.37 7.28 8.49
CA GLN A 154 25.65 6.58 8.52
C GLN A 154 25.83 5.82 9.84
N GLU A 155 25.47 6.43 10.97
CA GLU A 155 25.55 5.79 12.30
C GLU A 155 24.64 4.56 12.43
N ARG A 156 23.44 4.62 11.84
CA ARG A 156 22.58 3.44 11.77
C ARG A 156 23.26 2.27 11.03
N ARG A 157 24.06 2.57 10.00
CA ARG A 157 24.76 1.54 9.22
C ARG A 157 25.97 0.98 9.98
N SER A 158 26.69 1.81 10.74
CA SER A 158 27.81 1.37 11.57
C SER A 158 27.35 0.46 12.71
N CYS A 159 26.23 0.78 13.39
CA CYS A 159 25.64 -0.09 14.41
C CYS A 159 25.12 -1.41 13.82
N ASN A 160 24.45 -1.37 12.66
CA ASN A 160 24.03 -2.60 11.98
C ASN A 160 25.21 -3.47 11.54
N ARG A 161 26.38 -2.88 11.23
CA ARG A 161 27.60 -3.64 10.90
C ARG A 161 28.26 -4.25 12.15
N ALA A 162 28.24 -3.55 13.27
CA ALA A 162 28.78 -4.03 14.55
C ALA A 162 27.95 -5.17 15.18
N LYS A 163 26.65 -5.26 14.86
CA LYS A 163 25.73 -6.31 15.36
C LYS A 163 25.95 -7.70 14.73
N PHE A 164 26.83 -7.82 13.73
CA PHE A 164 27.13 -9.08 13.02
C PHE A 164 28.64 -9.39 12.92
N ALA A 165 29.44 -8.76 13.78
CA ALA A 165 30.89 -8.96 13.80
C ALA A 165 31.33 -10.32 14.37
N ASP A 166 30.38 -11.10 14.91
CA ASP A 166 30.57 -12.46 15.45
C ASP A 166 30.26 -13.58 14.44
N GLY A 167 29.92 -13.24 13.19
CA GLY A 167 29.59 -14.22 12.15
C GLY A 167 28.19 -14.83 12.27
N SER A 168 27.38 -14.37 13.22
CA SER A 168 25.98 -14.78 13.35
C SER A 168 25.15 -14.07 12.28
N ALA A 169 24.79 -14.76 11.20
CA ALA A 169 23.92 -14.19 10.16
C ALA A 169 22.59 -13.72 10.79
N PRO A 170 22.10 -12.49 10.52
CA PRO A 170 20.76 -12.11 10.93
C PRO A 170 19.75 -13.06 10.29
N GLU A 171 18.89 -13.66 11.09
CA GLU A 171 17.69 -14.30 10.56
C GLU A 171 16.95 -13.29 9.66
N PRO A 172 16.53 -13.71 8.44
CA PRO A 172 15.87 -12.81 7.50
C PRO A 172 14.61 -12.22 8.14
N LYS A 173 14.66 -10.92 8.47
CA LYS A 173 13.51 -10.20 9.01
C LYS A 173 12.38 -10.17 7.99
N ARG A 174 11.31 -10.89 8.31
CA ARG A 174 9.97 -10.84 7.68
C ARG A 174 9.98 -10.98 6.16
N GLN A 175 9.76 -12.22 5.71
CA GLN A 175 9.00 -12.41 4.48
C GLN A 175 7.68 -11.64 4.60
N ARG A 176 7.43 -10.74 3.65
CA ARG A 176 6.11 -10.19 3.39
C ARG A 176 5.22 -11.41 3.18
N SER A 177 4.31 -11.69 4.12
CA SER A 177 3.54 -12.94 4.21
C SER A 177 3.06 -13.39 2.83
N GLY A 178 3.82 -14.31 2.24
CA GLY A 178 3.44 -15.10 1.11
C GLY A 178 2.44 -16.14 1.59
N TYR A 179 1.46 -16.40 0.73
CA TYR A 179 0.50 -17.47 0.85
C TYR A 179 1.22 -18.76 1.26
N THR A 180 0.96 -19.27 2.46
CA THR A 180 1.43 -20.61 2.83
C THR A 180 0.44 -21.59 2.24
N GLU A 181 0.88 -22.33 1.22
CA GLU A 181 0.21 -23.57 0.82
C GLU A 181 0.24 -24.52 2.02
N LYS A 182 -0.86 -24.54 2.77
CA LYS A 182 -1.13 -25.61 3.72
C LYS A 182 -1.66 -26.80 2.93
N THR A 183 -0.76 -27.75 2.68
CA THR A 183 -1.12 -29.15 2.49
C THR A 183 -1.92 -29.60 3.73
N LEU A 184 -3.23 -29.74 3.56
CA LEU A 184 -4.07 -30.53 4.45
C LEU A 184 -4.72 -31.60 3.60
N GLY A 185 -4.34 -32.84 3.92
CA GLY A 185 -4.79 -34.04 3.24
C GLY A 185 -6.29 -34.23 3.36
N TYR A 186 -6.88 -34.70 2.27
CA TYR A 186 -8.18 -35.34 2.28
C TYR A 186 -7.98 -36.82 1.95
N PRO A 187 -8.61 -37.74 2.70
CA PRO A 187 -8.52 -39.17 2.43
C PRO A 187 -9.23 -39.51 1.12
N LEU A 188 -8.53 -40.18 0.21
CA LEU A 188 -9.12 -40.84 -0.95
C LEU A 188 -10.05 -41.94 -0.47
N LYS A 189 -11.37 -41.72 -0.59
CA LYS A 189 -12.34 -42.81 -0.54
C LYS A 189 -12.49 -43.38 -1.94
N ASN A 190 -11.99 -44.60 -2.09
CA ASN A 190 -12.31 -45.51 -3.18
C ASN A 190 -13.80 -45.86 -3.15
N SER A 191 -14.47 -45.63 -4.27
CA SER A 191 -15.62 -46.38 -4.77
C SER A 191 -15.70 -45.99 -6.25
N GLY A 192 -15.33 -46.84 -7.20
CA GLY A 192 -16.02 -48.10 -7.50
C GLY A 192 -16.82 -47.88 -8.78
N LEU A 193 -16.33 -48.47 -9.87
CA LEU A 193 -16.82 -48.40 -11.25
C LEU A 193 -18.27 -48.88 -11.42
N ALA A 194 -19.04 -48.18 -12.25
CA ALA A 194 -20.02 -48.65 -13.26
C ALA A 194 -20.78 -47.38 -13.73
N GLY A 195 -21.05 -47.05 -14.99
CA GLY A 195 -21.24 -47.81 -16.23
C GLY A 195 -22.28 -47.02 -17.05
N SER A 196 -22.32 -47.22 -18.38
CA SER A 196 -23.20 -46.59 -19.40
C SER A 196 -22.92 -45.12 -19.74
N GLU A 197 -22.26 -44.80 -20.85
CA GLU A 197 -22.79 -44.75 -22.23
C GLU A 197 -23.97 -43.76 -22.38
N GLN A 198 -23.76 -42.62 -23.04
CA GLN A 198 -24.20 -42.35 -24.42
C GLN A 198 -24.03 -40.88 -24.79
N ALA A 199 -23.68 -40.69 -26.06
CA ALA A 199 -23.38 -39.43 -26.73
C ALA A 199 -24.62 -38.59 -27.10
N ARG A 200 -24.43 -37.27 -27.24
CA ARG A 200 -24.85 -36.37 -28.35
C ARG A 200 -24.88 -34.91 -27.86
N LEU A 201 -24.04 -34.01 -28.37
CA LEU A 201 -24.08 -33.24 -29.63
C LEU A 201 -24.94 -31.95 -29.54
N LEU A 202 -24.29 -30.85 -29.99
CA LEU A 202 -24.81 -29.54 -30.47
C LEU A 202 -25.14 -28.50 -29.37
N LEU A 203 -24.41 -27.37 -29.29
CA LEU A 203 -24.46 -26.21 -30.18
C LEU A 203 -25.89 -25.77 -30.47
N PHE A 204 -26.42 -24.85 -29.66
CA PHE A 204 -26.88 -23.51 -30.04
C PHE A 204 -26.87 -22.62 -28.81
#